data_AF-A0A2D0H7W2-F1
#
_entry.id   AF-A0A2D0H7W2-F1
#
_cell.length_a   1.000
_cell.length_b   1.000
_cell.length_c   1.000
_cell.angle_alpha   90.00
_cell.angle_beta   90.00
_cell.angle_gamma   90.00
#
_symmetry.space_group_name_H-M   'P 1'
#
loop_
_entity.id
_entity.type
_entity.pdbx_description
1 polymer ?
#
loop_
_entity_poly.entity_id
_entity_poly.type
_entity_poly.pdbx_seq_one_letter_code
_entity_poly.pdbx_strand_id
1 'polypeptide(L)' 'MAIINGTIFNDNNTINGSPLIFRPALNGGAGSDILNGNAGDDILNGGAASDILNGNAGDDSLNGGAGSDIL' A
#
# COMPACT_ATOMS: atom_id res chain seq x y z
N MET A 1 -9.86 -5.75 11.06
CA MET A 1 -9.26 -4.95 9.99
C MET A 1 -8.44 -3.86 10.64
N ALA A 2 -7.15 -3.75 10.30
CA ALA A 2 -6.27 -2.71 10.78
C ALA A 2 -5.82 -1.86 9.58
N ILE A 3 -5.68 -0.55 9.78
CA ILE A 3 -5.28 0.39 8.74
C ILE A 3 -3.90 0.94 9.09
N ILE A 4 -3.00 0.94 8.12
CA ILE A 4 -1.65 1.50 8.20
C ILE A 4 -1.57 2.60 7.14
N ASN A 5 -1.44 3.86 7.56
CA ASN A 5 -1.35 5.00 6.66
C ASN A 5 0.10 5.48 6.56
N GLY A 6 0.47 6.03 5.40
CA GLY A 6 1.68 6.82 5.18
C GLY A 6 1.67 8.10 6.02
N THR A 7 2.80 8.82 6.02
CA THR A 7 2.91 10.10 6.73
C THR A 7 2.31 11.25 5.89
N ILE A 8 2.67 12.51 6.17
CA ILE A 8 1.87 13.69 5.77
C ILE A 8 1.80 13.83 4.24
N PHE A 9 0.57 13.91 3.72
CA PHE A 9 0.18 14.24 2.33
C PHE A 9 1.30 14.98 1.56
N ASN A 10 1.87 14.33 0.54
CA ASN A 10 2.99 14.74 -0.33
C ASN A 10 4.39 14.19 0.05
N ASP A 11 4.48 13.16 0.88
CA ASP A 11 5.72 12.45 1.14
C ASP A 11 5.81 11.12 0.39
N ASN A 12 7.05 10.70 0.10
CA ASN A 12 7.31 9.38 -0.45
C ASN A 12 7.52 8.41 0.71
N ASN A 13 6.56 7.52 0.94
CA ASN A 13 6.56 6.61 2.08
C ASN A 13 7.06 5.22 1.69
N THR A 14 7.51 4.48 2.71
CA THR A 14 7.60 3.02 2.63
C THR A 14 6.74 2.44 3.73
N ILE A 15 5.64 1.80 3.33
CA ILE A 15 4.64 1.22 4.23
C ILE A 15 4.72 -0.29 4.12
N ASN A 16 5.00 -0.95 5.25
CA ASN A 16 5.03 -2.40 5.33
C ASN A 16 3.83 -2.89 6.15
N GLY A 17 3.11 -3.85 5.61
CA GLY A 17 2.03 -4.56 6.28
C GLY A 17 2.55 -5.32 7.50
N SER A 18 1.66 -5.64 8.43
CA SER A 18 2.03 -6.41 9.61
C SER A 18 1.95 -7.91 9.31
N PRO A 19 3.00 -8.71 9.56
CA PRO A 19 2.96 -10.16 9.37
C PRO A 19 2.00 -10.87 10.36
N LEU A 20 1.49 -10.14 11.36
CA LEU A 20 0.54 -10.66 12.35
C LEU A 20 -0.91 -10.31 12.01
N ILE A 21 -1.13 -9.50 10.98
CA ILE A 21 -2.46 -9.10 10.55
C ILE A 21 -2.68 -9.75 9.19
N PHE A 22 -3.65 -10.64 9.12
CA PHE A 22 -3.93 -11.41 7.90
C PHE A 22 -4.55 -10.58 6.78
N ARG A 23 -5.04 -9.37 7.07
CA ARG A 23 -5.73 -8.47 6.12
C ARG A 23 -5.57 -6.97 6.47
N PRO A 24 -4.34 -6.41 6.50
CA PRO A 24 -4.12 -4.97 6.64
C PRO A 24 -4.62 -4.19 5.43
N ALA A 25 -5.05 -2.96 5.68
CA ALA A 25 -5.21 -1.94 4.64
C ALA A 25 -4.05 -0.94 4.73
N LEU A 26 -3.30 -0.79 3.65
CA LEU A 26 -2.18 0.14 3.52
C LEU A 26 -2.63 1.31 2.63
N ASN A 27 -2.42 2.54 3.07
CA ASN A 27 -2.72 3.74 2.28
C ASN A 27 -1.48 4.63 2.17
N GLY A 28 -0.97 4.81 0.95
CA GLY A 28 0.17 5.67 0.62
C GLY A 28 -0.16 7.15 0.77
N GLY A 29 -1.21 7.59 0.06
CA GLY A 29 -1.71 8.96 0.15
C GLY A 29 -1.30 9.77 -1.05
N ALA A 30 -0.46 10.78 -0.85
CA ALA A 30 0.05 11.61 -1.95
C ALA A 30 1.57 11.58 -1.90
N GLY A 31 2.22 11.47 -3.06
CA GLY A 31 3.66 11.23 -3.16
C GLY A 31 3.91 9.87 -3.80
N SER A 32 5.15 9.59 -4.18
CA SER A 32 5.52 8.30 -4.76
C SER A 32 5.86 7.32 -3.65
N ASP A 33 4.92 6.43 -3.35
CA ASP A 33 4.96 5.51 -2.22
C ASP A 33 5.39 4.10 -2.61
N ILE A 34 5.91 3.36 -1.62
CA ILE A 34 6.16 1.92 -1.70
C ILE A 34 5.30 1.24 -0.63
N LEU A 35 4.34 0.42 -1.05
CA LEU A 35 3.45 -0.35 -0.17
C LEU A 35 3.77 -1.84 -0.30
N ASN A 36 4.09 -2.51 0.81
CA ASN A 36 4.35 -3.95 0.84
C ASN A 36 3.34 -4.65 1.75
N GLY A 37 2.44 -5.47 1.19
CA GLY A 37 1.39 -6.18 1.91
C GLY A 37 1.90 -7.26 2.86
N ASN A 38 2.83 -8.10 2.36
CA ASN A 38 3.40 -9.30 2.98
C ASN A 38 2.55 -10.55 2.76
N ALA A 39 2.19 -11.28 3.81
CA ALA A 39 1.40 -12.51 3.68
C ALA A 39 0.01 -12.24 4.23
N GLY A 40 -1.04 -12.65 3.51
CA GLY A 40 -2.42 -12.37 3.85
C GLY A 40 -3.18 -11.79 2.65
N ASP A 41 -4.47 -11.53 2.85
CA ASP A 41 -5.31 -10.89 1.83
C ASP A 41 -5.36 -9.38 2.10
N ASP A 42 -4.46 -8.64 1.44
CA ASP A 42 -4.20 -7.23 1.75
C ASP A 42 -5.02 -6.26 0.88
N ILE A 43 -5.18 -5.04 1.39
CA ILE A 43 -5.72 -3.91 0.61
C ILE A 43 -4.64 -2.84 0.54
N LEU A 44 -4.10 -2.57 -0.64
CA LEU A 44 -3.08 -1.53 -0.85
C LEU A 44 -3.67 -0.42 -1.71
N ASN A 45 -3.66 0.81 -1.22
CA ASN A 45 -4.07 2.01 -1.95
C ASN A 45 -2.88 2.96 -2.08
N GLY A 46 -2.35 3.14 -3.29
CA GLY A 46 -1.23 4.03 -3.59
C GLY A 46 -1.62 5.49 -3.40
N GLY A 47 -2.55 5.97 -4.23
CA GLY A 47 -3.17 7.27 -4.06
C GLY A 47 -2.82 8.20 -5.21
N ALA A 48 -2.01 9.23 -4.99
CA ALA A 48 -1.61 10.17 -6.02
C ALA A 48 -0.10 10.16 -6.23
N ALA A 49 0.33 10.31 -7.49
CA ALA A 49 1.69 10.11 -8.01
C ALA A 49 1.97 8.64 -8.34
N SER A 50 3.20 8.36 -8.81
CA SER A 50 3.59 7.02 -9.26
C SER A 50 4.03 6.16 -8.08
N ASP A 51 3.32 5.06 -7.83
CA ASP A 51 3.53 4.20 -6.68
C ASP A 51 4.08 2.80 -7.05
N ILE A 52 4.63 2.10 -6.05
CA ILE A 52 4.98 0.69 -6.11
C ILE A 52 4.18 -0.07 -5.05
N LEU A 53 3.27 -0.94 -5.49
CA LEU A 53 2.44 -1.76 -4.63
C LEU A 53 2.86 -3.22 -4.80
N ASN A 54 3.35 -3.85 -3.73
CA ASN A 54 3.68 -5.27 -3.71
C ASN A 54 2.71 -6.00 -2.77
N GLY A 55 1.69 -6.67 -3.33
CA GLY A 55 0.76 -7.49 -2.55
C GLY A 55 1.46 -8.66 -1.85
N ASN A 56 2.38 -9.32 -2.57
CA ASN A 56 3.07 -10.55 -2.17
C ASN A 56 2.12 -11.76 -2.11
N ALA A 57 1.95 -12.43 -0.97
CA ALA A 57 1.31 -13.75 -0.92
C ALA A 57 -0.10 -13.69 -0.33
N GLY A 58 -1.11 -13.99 -1.13
CA GLY A 58 -2.52 -14.04 -0.73
C GLY A 58 -3.41 -13.45 -1.83
N ASP A 59 -4.70 -13.31 -1.54
CA ASP A 59 -5.65 -12.72 -2.47
C ASP A 59 -5.75 -11.21 -2.24
N ASP A 60 -4.84 -10.45 -2.86
CA ASP A 60 -4.68 -9.02 -2.63
C ASP A 60 -5.56 -8.13 -3.52
N SER A 61 -5.95 -6.98 -2.97
CA SER A 61 -6.58 -5.88 -3.71
C SER A 61 -5.63 -4.70 -3.81
N LEU A 62 -5.05 -4.50 -5.00
CA LEU A 62 -4.11 -3.41 -5.29
C LEU A 62 -4.80 -2.31 -6.08
N ASN A 63 -4.78 -1.08 -5.56
CA ASN A 63 -5.31 0.12 -6.19
C ASN A 63 -4.22 1.18 -6.26
N GLY A 64 -3.57 1.33 -7.41
CA GLY A 64 -2.52 2.34 -7.62
C GLY A 64 -3.02 3.78 -7.48
N GLY A 65 -4.24 4.06 -7.95
CA GLY A 65 -4.80 5.40 -7.93
C GLY A 65 -4.40 6.23 -9.16
N ALA A 66 -3.97 7.47 -8.94
CA ALA A 66 -3.62 8.41 -10.01
C ALA A 66 -2.11 8.50 -10.18
N GLY A 67 -1.61 8.03 -11.32
CA GLY A 67 -0.17 8.01 -11.58
C GLY A 67 0.16 6.93 -12.59
N SER A 68 1.46 6.67 -12.78
CA SER A 68 1.91 5.47 -13.46
C SER A 68 2.48 4.52 -12.41
N ASP A 69 1.73 3.47 -12.10
CA ASP A 69 1.99 2.61 -10.94
C ASP A 69 2.57 1.25 -11.34
N ILE A 70 3.25 0.62 -10.39
CA ILE A 70 3.73 -0.76 -10.46
C ILE A 70 2.94 -1.57 -9.42
N LEU A 71 2.28 -2.65 -9.86
CA LEU A 71 1.42 -3.52 -9.05
C LEU A 71 1.88 -4.98 -9.14
#